data_AF-A0A4S2SMV6-F1
#
_entry.id   AF-A0A4S2SMV6-F1
#
_cell.length_a   1.000
_cell.length_b   1.000
_cell.length_c   1.000
_cell.angle_alpha   90.00
_cell.angle_beta   90.00
_cell.angle_gamma   90.00
#
_symmetry.space_group_name_H-M   'P 1'
#
loop_
_entity.id
_entity.type
_entity.pdbx_description
1 polymer ?
#
loop_
_entity_poly.entity_id
_entity_poly.type
_entity_poly.pdbx_seq_one_letter_code
_entity_poly.pdbx_strand_id
1 'polypeptide(L)'
;MSLQIENVMGEIVKGPAFTMPMPWASESFRKALGGTVHRQVYMTDWLAQIDTGRGLLSEASSRPLSEYREYVGGLGHSPTRFELDSSLHSGLGVNGLLGADALSSPAVLDDVELEVEVADRVEDLLTPQQAGRLDAFEDLRRVMTGVDAKVVEMLEGGWHVVREAPPAAAEMAAQCAVEAIDRAIRAAAPDSEVEQWLPSSGRPKKEWHSESGRLTRSVRIRYIMRGYKDEAKMTCTVADNLIALQMQTTSRAQAIKHASAGDLQLARCLLSTAEHILTMLFVVERH
;
A
#
# COMPACT_ATOMS: atom_id res chain seq x y z
N MET A 1 8.47 -25.27 10.25
CA MET A 1 9.62 -24.33 10.18
C MET A 1 9.11 -22.96 10.54
N SER A 2 9.76 -22.25 11.48
CA SER A 2 9.35 -20.95 12.02
C SER A 2 9.82 -19.79 11.13
N LEU A 3 8.92 -18.92 10.67
CA LEU A 3 9.29 -17.64 10.05
C LEU A 3 9.24 -16.56 11.14
N GLN A 4 10.34 -15.86 11.39
CA GLN A 4 10.38 -14.72 12.31
C GLN A 4 10.22 -13.43 11.52
N ILE A 5 9.25 -12.62 11.90
CA ILE A 5 9.09 -11.26 11.39
C ILE A 5 9.78 -10.30 12.37
N GLU A 6 10.83 -9.61 11.98
CA GLU A 6 11.52 -8.67 12.88
C GLU A 6 10.66 -7.41 13.06
N ASN A 7 10.39 -6.97 14.29
CA ASN A 7 9.73 -5.68 14.54
C ASN A 7 10.55 -4.94 15.58
N VAL A 8 11.17 -3.80 15.30
CA VAL A 8 12.02 -3.18 16.32
C VAL A 8 12.10 -1.67 16.23
N MET A 9 11.86 -1.03 17.38
CA MET A 9 12.64 0.11 17.87
C MET A 9 13.61 -0.40 18.94
N GLY A 10 14.90 -0.09 18.81
CA GLY A 10 15.89 -0.12 19.90
C GLY A 10 16.54 -1.46 20.32
N GLU A 11 15.85 -2.59 20.30
CA GLU A 11 16.43 -3.91 20.65
C GLU A 11 15.74 -5.02 19.87
N ILE A 12 16.49 -5.92 19.23
CA ILE A 12 15.97 -6.99 18.35
C ILE A 12 14.78 -7.75 18.98
N VAL A 13 13.56 -7.29 18.75
CA VAL A 13 12.32 -8.00 19.11
C VAL A 13 12.04 -9.00 17.99
N LYS A 14 12.23 -10.27 18.36
CA LYS A 14 11.71 -11.42 17.63
C LYS A 14 10.21 -11.22 17.46
N GLY A 15 9.72 -10.94 16.27
CA GLY A 15 8.29 -11.01 16.03
C GLY A 15 7.82 -12.46 15.88
N PRO A 16 6.53 -12.64 15.58
CA PRO A 16 5.84 -13.92 15.69
C PRO A 16 6.54 -14.99 14.85
N ALA A 17 6.71 -16.17 15.45
CA ALA A 17 7.24 -17.36 14.81
C ALA A 17 6.08 -18.14 14.18
N PHE A 18 5.93 -18.08 12.86
CA PHE A 18 4.84 -18.78 12.17
C PHE A 18 5.19 -20.22 11.86
N THR A 19 4.31 -21.15 12.17
CA THR A 19 4.38 -22.50 11.60
C THR A 19 3.58 -22.51 10.30
N MET A 20 4.27 -22.45 9.16
CA MET A 20 3.58 -22.49 7.87
C MET A 20 3.12 -23.93 7.54
N PRO A 21 1.86 -24.13 7.12
CA PRO A 21 1.41 -25.44 6.66
C PRO A 21 2.13 -25.81 5.37
N MET A 22 2.86 -26.94 5.37
CA MET A 22 3.35 -27.54 4.12
C MET A 22 2.16 -28.14 3.36
N PRO A 23 2.11 -28.07 2.01
CA PRO A 23 3.24 -27.85 1.08
C PRO A 23 3.23 -26.51 0.31
N TRP A 24 2.37 -25.55 0.64
CA TRP A 24 2.06 -24.44 -0.28
C TRP A 24 2.93 -23.17 -0.11
N ALA A 25 3.55 -22.94 1.05
CA ALA A 25 4.44 -21.80 1.24
C ALA A 25 5.80 -22.04 0.58
N SER A 26 5.90 -21.69 -0.72
CA SER A 26 7.15 -21.78 -1.47
C SER A 26 8.29 -21.07 -0.74
N GLU A 27 9.54 -21.48 -1.02
CA GLU A 27 10.70 -20.77 -0.49
C GLU A 27 10.75 -19.31 -0.97
N SER A 28 10.24 -19.04 -2.18
CA SER A 28 10.13 -17.68 -2.73
C SER A 28 9.16 -16.80 -1.93
N PHE A 29 7.99 -17.31 -1.57
CA PHE A 29 7.01 -16.60 -0.74
C PHE A 29 7.59 -16.24 0.63
N ARG A 30 8.28 -17.20 1.27
CA ARG A 30 8.91 -17.00 2.58
C ARG A 30 10.02 -15.94 2.54
N LYS A 31 10.86 -15.98 1.50
CA LYS A 31 11.88 -14.94 1.28
C LYS A 31 11.26 -13.58 1.04
N ALA A 32 10.15 -13.51 0.29
CA ALA A 32 9.43 -12.26 0.05
C ALA A 32 8.88 -11.67 1.36
N LEU A 33 8.12 -12.44 2.15
CA LEU A 33 7.54 -11.96 3.41
C LEU A 33 8.60 -11.52 4.43
N GLY A 34 9.64 -12.33 4.63
CA GLY A 34 10.76 -11.95 5.52
C GLY A 34 11.51 -10.72 5.02
N GLY A 35 11.74 -10.63 3.71
CA GLY A 35 12.39 -9.49 3.07
C GLY A 35 11.58 -8.19 3.19
N THR A 36 10.24 -8.26 3.08
CA THR A 36 9.36 -7.09 3.22
C THR A 36 9.54 -6.42 4.57
N VAL A 37 9.49 -7.21 5.66
CA VAL A 37 9.55 -6.62 7.00
C VAL A 37 10.98 -6.20 7.36
N HIS A 38 11.98 -6.98 6.98
CA HIS A 38 13.38 -6.60 7.20
C HIS A 38 13.70 -5.23 6.56
N ARG A 39 13.19 -4.97 5.34
CA ARG A 39 13.38 -3.69 4.66
C ARG A 39 12.60 -2.54 5.30
N GLN A 40 11.41 -2.81 5.86
CA GLN A 40 10.68 -1.80 6.66
C GLN A 40 11.51 -1.36 7.86
N VAL A 41 12.07 -2.30 8.60
CA VAL A 41 12.90 -2.01 9.79
C VAL A 41 14.12 -1.21 9.38
N TYR A 42 14.85 -1.65 8.36
CA TYR A 42 16.06 -0.97 7.91
C TYR A 42 15.78 0.46 7.42
N MET A 43 14.71 0.66 6.64
CA MET A 43 14.33 2.00 6.18
C MET A 43 13.95 2.92 7.34
N THR A 44 13.14 2.43 8.27
CA THR A 44 12.67 3.25 9.41
C THR A 44 13.79 3.58 10.40
N ASP A 45 14.72 2.66 10.64
CA ASP A 45 15.92 2.90 11.45
C ASP A 45 16.84 3.93 10.78
N TRP A 46 17.11 3.77 9.48
CA TRP A 46 17.91 4.73 8.74
C TRP A 46 17.29 6.14 8.75
N LEU A 47 16.00 6.27 8.45
CA LEU A 47 15.30 7.57 8.49
C LEU A 47 15.31 8.21 9.87
N ALA A 48 15.27 7.42 10.95
CA ALA A 48 15.33 7.93 12.32
C ALA A 48 16.72 8.45 12.72
N GLN A 49 17.78 8.02 12.02
CA GLN A 49 19.15 8.47 12.26
C GLN A 49 19.48 9.78 11.52
N ILE A 50 18.63 10.20 10.57
CA ILE A 50 18.83 11.46 9.85
C ILE A 50 18.33 12.61 10.73
N ASP A 51 19.28 13.38 11.27
CA ASP A 51 18.95 14.57 12.07
C ASP A 51 18.64 15.77 11.15
N THR A 52 17.37 15.88 10.78
CA THR A 52 16.83 17.02 10.05
C THR A 52 16.15 18.05 10.98
N GLY A 53 16.14 17.82 12.30
CA GLY A 53 15.35 18.57 13.28
C GLY A 53 13.82 18.46 13.13
N ARG A 54 13.33 17.84 12.04
CA ARG A 54 11.91 17.59 11.73
C ARG A 54 11.79 16.16 11.20
N GLY A 55 11.20 15.24 11.98
CA GLY A 55 11.08 13.84 11.58
C GLY A 55 10.62 13.65 10.13
N LEU A 56 11.24 12.70 9.43
CA LEU A 56 11.03 12.48 7.99
C LEU A 56 9.76 11.69 7.65
N LEU A 57 9.09 11.14 8.65
CA LEU A 57 7.85 10.39 8.51
C LEU A 57 6.70 11.11 9.22
N SER A 58 5.54 11.09 8.59
CA SER A 58 4.31 11.66 9.11
C SER A 58 3.33 10.58 9.58
N GLU A 59 2.13 10.99 9.99
CA GLU A 59 1.03 10.05 10.27
C GLU A 59 0.65 9.21 9.04
N ALA A 60 0.94 9.70 7.82
CA ALA A 60 0.59 9.03 6.57
C ALA A 60 1.27 7.66 6.40
N SER A 61 2.44 7.45 7.01
CA SER A 61 3.13 6.15 6.98
C SER A 61 3.25 5.48 8.35
N SER A 62 3.39 6.26 9.43
CA SER A 62 3.57 5.70 10.78
C SER A 62 2.34 4.94 11.28
N ARG A 63 1.13 5.43 11.00
CA ARG A 63 -0.11 4.73 11.38
C ARG A 63 -0.29 3.40 10.62
N PRO A 64 -0.22 3.35 9.28
CA PRO A 64 -0.24 2.09 8.54
C PRO A 64 0.83 1.10 9.00
N LEU A 65 2.04 1.58 9.29
CA LEU A 65 3.12 0.73 9.79
C LEU A 65 2.79 0.11 11.15
N SER A 66 2.25 0.90 12.09
CA SER A 66 1.82 0.39 13.40
C SER A 66 0.69 -0.62 13.26
N GLU A 67 -0.34 -0.31 12.48
CA GLU A 67 -1.47 -1.21 12.24
C GLU A 67 -1.04 -2.52 11.55
N TYR A 68 -0.07 -2.44 10.62
CA TYR A 68 0.51 -3.62 9.98
C TYR A 68 1.26 -4.51 10.98
N ARG A 69 2.08 -3.91 11.86
CA ARG A 69 2.80 -4.63 12.91
C ARG A 69 1.85 -5.30 13.89
N GLU A 70 0.76 -4.64 14.26
CA GLU A 70 -0.31 -5.23 15.08
C GLU A 70 -1.01 -6.39 14.36
N TYR A 71 -1.38 -6.21 13.09
CA TYR A 71 -2.02 -7.25 12.27
C TYR A 71 -1.13 -8.49 12.21
N VAL A 72 0.13 -8.32 11.84
CA VAL A 72 1.10 -9.40 11.76
C VAL A 72 1.37 -10.04 13.12
N GLY A 73 1.49 -9.23 14.18
CA GLY A 73 1.65 -9.72 15.55
C GLY A 73 0.45 -10.53 16.06
N GLY A 74 -0.73 -10.27 15.52
CA GLY A 74 -1.98 -10.97 15.82
C GLY A 74 -2.18 -12.26 15.03
N LEU A 75 -1.43 -12.48 13.95
CA LEU A 75 -1.46 -13.74 13.20
C LEU A 75 -1.01 -14.87 14.15
N GLY A 76 -1.91 -15.80 14.44
CA GLY A 76 -1.64 -16.90 15.38
C GLY A 76 -0.48 -17.81 14.92
N HIS A 77 -0.25 -18.89 15.65
CA HIS A 77 0.88 -19.81 15.37
C HIS A 77 0.75 -20.60 14.05
N SER A 78 -0.44 -20.62 13.43
CA SER A 78 -0.75 -21.35 12.20
C SER A 78 -1.69 -20.53 11.32
N PRO A 79 -1.20 -19.43 10.72
CA PRO A 79 -2.01 -18.57 9.88
C PRO A 79 -2.43 -19.31 8.60
N THR A 80 -3.61 -18.97 8.11
CA THR A 80 -4.16 -19.39 6.84
C THR A 80 -3.36 -18.80 5.67
N ARG A 81 -3.58 -19.35 4.47
CA ARG A 81 -3.01 -18.80 3.25
C ARG A 81 -3.46 -17.37 2.99
N PHE A 82 -4.76 -17.11 3.16
CA PHE A 82 -5.34 -15.79 3.01
C PHE A 82 -4.68 -14.75 3.92
N GLU A 83 -4.47 -15.08 5.19
CA GLU A 83 -3.81 -14.19 6.16
C GLU A 83 -2.33 -13.91 5.80
N LEU A 84 -1.61 -14.92 5.32
CA LEU A 84 -0.21 -14.75 4.91
C LEU A 84 -0.08 -13.94 3.61
N ASP A 85 -0.91 -14.21 2.60
CA ASP A 85 -0.93 -13.44 1.36
C ASP A 85 -1.38 -11.99 1.63
N SER A 86 -2.37 -11.80 2.51
CA SER A 86 -2.83 -10.48 2.95
C SER A 86 -1.75 -9.72 3.74
N SER A 87 -1.00 -10.41 4.60
CA SER A 87 0.15 -9.84 5.30
C SER A 87 1.26 -9.40 4.34
N LEU A 88 1.58 -10.22 3.32
CA LEU A 88 2.56 -9.85 2.32
C LEU A 88 2.14 -8.59 1.58
N HIS A 89 0.94 -8.58 0.98
CA HIS A 89 0.49 -7.43 0.19
C HIS A 89 0.22 -6.17 1.02
N SER A 90 -0.25 -6.31 2.26
CA SER A 90 -0.34 -5.18 3.20
C SER A 90 1.04 -4.59 3.49
N GLY A 91 2.03 -5.45 3.75
CA GLY A 91 3.40 -5.00 4.03
C GLY A 91 4.05 -4.31 2.84
N LEU A 92 3.87 -4.85 1.62
CA LEU A 92 4.38 -4.22 0.41
C LEU A 92 3.67 -2.88 0.14
N GLY A 93 2.36 -2.77 0.39
CA GLY A 93 1.64 -1.49 0.34
C GLY A 93 2.16 -0.47 1.36
N VAL A 94 2.43 -0.90 2.59
CA VAL A 94 3.05 -0.05 3.62
C VAL A 94 4.44 0.42 3.21
N ASN A 95 5.24 -0.39 2.51
CA ASN A 95 6.55 0.01 2.00
C ASN A 95 6.43 1.16 0.99
N GLY A 96 5.45 1.08 0.08
CA GLY A 96 5.18 2.17 -0.83
C GLY A 96 4.74 3.45 -0.10
N LEU A 97 3.89 3.35 0.93
CA LEU A 97 3.53 4.51 1.76
C LEU A 97 4.73 5.13 2.49
N LEU A 98 5.60 4.30 3.09
CA LEU A 98 6.82 4.76 3.76
C LEU A 98 7.74 5.51 2.80
N GLY A 99 7.97 4.96 1.61
CA GLY A 99 8.81 5.61 0.61
C GLY A 99 8.22 6.91 0.09
N ALA A 100 6.91 6.94 -0.19
CA ALA A 100 6.22 8.14 -0.64
C ALA A 100 6.19 9.25 0.43
N ASP A 101 5.98 8.90 1.70
CA ASP A 101 5.96 9.86 2.81
C ASP A 101 7.36 10.46 3.05
N ALA A 102 8.41 9.62 3.06
CA ALA A 102 9.79 10.08 3.17
C ALA A 102 10.16 11.06 2.04
N LEU A 103 9.83 10.71 0.78
CA LEU A 103 10.07 11.56 -0.39
C LEU A 103 9.17 12.81 -0.44
N SER A 104 8.12 12.88 0.38
CA SER A 104 7.23 14.03 0.50
C SER A 104 7.57 14.92 1.70
N SER A 105 8.53 14.52 2.53
CA SER A 105 8.92 15.27 3.71
C SER A 105 9.53 16.62 3.33
N PRO A 106 9.09 17.75 3.92
CA PRO A 106 9.65 19.07 3.64
C PRO A 106 11.17 19.14 3.76
N ALA A 107 11.75 18.42 4.73
CA ALA A 107 13.20 18.40 4.92
C ALA A 107 13.94 17.74 3.75
N VAL A 108 13.33 16.74 3.09
CA VAL A 108 13.88 16.11 1.88
C VAL A 108 13.69 17.01 0.68
N LEU A 109 12.56 17.73 0.58
CA LEU A 109 12.29 18.63 -0.54
C LEU A 109 13.19 19.87 -0.56
N ASP A 110 13.62 20.31 0.61
CA ASP A 110 14.49 21.48 0.77
C ASP A 110 15.98 21.13 0.58
N ASP A 111 16.34 19.84 0.43
CA ASP A 111 17.72 19.35 0.34
C ASP A 111 17.89 18.33 -0.79
N VAL A 112 18.49 18.76 -1.90
CA VAL A 112 18.68 17.95 -3.11
C VAL A 112 19.60 16.74 -2.88
N GLU A 113 20.61 16.85 -2.01
CA GLU A 113 21.52 15.73 -1.73
C GLU A 113 20.78 14.67 -0.92
N LEU A 114 20.01 15.10 0.08
CA LEU A 114 19.16 14.22 0.86
C LEU A 114 18.05 13.58 0.00
N GLU A 115 17.47 14.33 -0.95
CA GLU A 115 16.47 13.79 -1.89
C GLU A 115 17.02 12.61 -2.70
N VAL A 116 18.24 12.73 -3.22
CA VAL A 116 18.89 11.65 -3.97
C VAL A 116 19.14 10.45 -3.07
N GLU A 117 19.67 10.66 -1.85
CA GLU A 117 19.92 9.55 -0.92
C GLU A 117 18.62 8.84 -0.53
N VAL A 118 17.56 9.59 -0.20
CA VAL A 118 16.25 9.01 0.11
C VAL A 118 15.68 8.27 -1.10
N ALA A 119 15.80 8.81 -2.32
CA ALA A 119 15.32 8.15 -3.53
C ALA A 119 16.02 6.80 -3.77
N ASP A 120 17.34 6.72 -3.59
CA ASP A 120 18.11 5.48 -3.70
C ASP A 120 17.66 4.44 -2.65
N ARG A 121 17.46 4.86 -1.40
CA ARG A 121 16.95 3.97 -0.35
C ARG A 121 15.53 3.50 -0.61
N VAL A 122 14.69 4.35 -1.19
CA VAL A 122 13.34 3.96 -1.60
C VAL A 122 13.41 2.99 -2.79
N GLU A 123 14.35 3.15 -3.73
CA GLU A 123 14.56 2.16 -4.79
C GLU A 123 14.94 0.79 -4.22
N ASP A 124 15.85 0.74 -3.25
CA ASP A 124 16.16 -0.48 -2.51
C ASP A 124 14.92 -1.06 -1.82
N LEU A 125 14.08 -0.21 -1.21
CA LEU A 125 12.83 -0.65 -0.56
C LEU A 125 11.85 -1.30 -1.56
N LEU A 126 11.75 -0.78 -2.78
CA LEU A 126 10.81 -1.25 -3.81
C LEU A 126 11.36 -2.39 -4.69
N THR A 127 12.67 -2.54 -4.84
CA THR A 127 13.29 -3.50 -5.78
C THR A 127 12.75 -4.94 -5.71
N PRO A 128 12.50 -5.56 -4.53
CA PRO A 128 11.93 -6.91 -4.46
C PRO A 128 10.49 -6.98 -4.91
N GLN A 129 9.75 -5.88 -4.74
CA GLN A 129 8.37 -5.77 -5.23
C GLN A 129 8.39 -5.85 -6.75
N GLN A 130 9.34 -5.17 -7.41
CA GLN A 130 9.41 -5.12 -8.88
C GLN A 130 9.70 -6.48 -9.54
N ALA A 131 10.48 -7.36 -8.90
CA ALA A 131 10.78 -8.69 -9.43
C ALA A 131 9.58 -9.66 -9.37
N GLY A 132 8.75 -9.58 -8.31
CA GLY A 132 7.52 -10.36 -8.17
C GLY A 132 6.27 -9.67 -8.73
N ARG A 133 6.37 -8.39 -9.09
CA ARG A 133 5.29 -7.57 -9.61
C ARG A 133 4.75 -8.12 -10.92
N LEU A 134 5.60 -8.61 -11.84
CA LEU A 134 5.13 -9.06 -13.16
C LEU A 134 4.11 -10.20 -13.05
N ASP A 135 4.38 -11.21 -12.24
CA ASP A 135 3.47 -12.36 -12.07
C ASP A 135 2.16 -11.95 -11.35
N ALA A 136 2.26 -11.20 -10.25
CA ALA A 136 1.08 -10.71 -9.54
C ALA A 136 0.26 -9.70 -10.36
N PHE A 137 0.91 -8.94 -11.24
CA PHE A 137 0.27 -7.99 -12.14
C PHE A 137 -0.51 -8.69 -13.25
N GLU A 138 -0.06 -9.85 -13.74
CA GLU A 138 -0.84 -10.63 -14.72
C GLU A 138 -2.15 -11.15 -14.11
N ASP A 139 -2.11 -11.67 -12.89
CA ASP A 139 -3.31 -12.12 -12.18
C ASP A 139 -4.22 -10.94 -11.84
N LEU A 140 -3.65 -9.83 -11.36
CA LEU A 140 -4.40 -8.60 -11.11
C LEU A 140 -5.07 -8.09 -12.39
N ARG A 141 -4.33 -8.01 -13.50
CA ARG A 141 -4.84 -7.59 -14.81
C ARG A 141 -5.97 -8.50 -15.28
N ARG A 142 -5.82 -9.81 -15.13
CA ARG A 142 -6.86 -10.80 -15.48
C ARG A 142 -8.14 -10.56 -14.69
N VAL A 143 -8.03 -10.43 -13.36
CA VAL A 143 -9.20 -10.20 -12.49
C VAL A 143 -9.82 -8.82 -12.78
N MET A 144 -9.01 -7.77 -12.92
CA MET A 144 -9.51 -6.41 -13.19
C MET A 144 -10.20 -6.29 -14.54
N THR A 145 -9.79 -7.06 -15.55
CA THR A 145 -10.52 -7.12 -16.83
C THR A 145 -11.97 -7.59 -16.64
N GLY A 146 -12.22 -8.50 -15.70
CA GLY A 146 -13.56 -8.96 -15.36
C GLY A 146 -14.36 -7.99 -14.49
N VAL A 147 -13.69 -7.14 -13.71
CA VAL A 147 -14.33 -6.13 -12.84
C VAL A 147 -14.63 -4.84 -13.62
N ASP A 148 -13.59 -4.20 -14.17
CA ASP A 148 -13.68 -3.04 -15.05
C ASP A 148 -12.33 -2.86 -15.78
N ALA A 149 -12.31 -3.09 -17.09
CA ALA A 149 -11.10 -3.05 -17.90
C ALA A 149 -10.35 -1.70 -17.85
N LYS A 150 -11.05 -0.59 -17.58
CA LYS A 150 -10.37 0.72 -17.46
C LYS A 150 -9.49 0.83 -16.23
N VAL A 151 -9.67 -0.01 -15.22
CA VAL A 151 -8.74 -0.08 -14.07
C VAL A 151 -7.34 -0.50 -14.55
N VAL A 152 -7.27 -1.46 -15.48
CA VAL A 152 -6.01 -1.89 -16.10
C VAL A 152 -5.40 -0.75 -16.92
N GLU A 153 -6.21 -0.07 -17.73
CA GLU A 153 -5.76 1.08 -18.53
C GLU A 153 -5.18 2.20 -17.65
N MET A 154 -5.81 2.47 -16.50
CA MET A 154 -5.32 3.48 -15.55
C MET A 154 -3.97 3.11 -14.94
N LEU A 155 -3.80 1.85 -14.49
CA LEU A 155 -2.53 1.38 -13.93
C LEU A 155 -1.42 1.39 -14.98
N GLU A 156 -1.68 0.83 -16.17
CA GLU A 156 -0.73 0.82 -17.29
C GLU A 156 -0.37 2.24 -17.74
N GLY A 157 -1.35 3.15 -17.79
CA GLY A 157 -1.15 4.57 -18.05
C GLY A 157 -0.26 5.25 -17.01
N GLY A 158 -0.47 4.96 -15.72
CA GLY A 158 0.38 5.49 -14.65
C GLY A 158 1.84 5.02 -14.78
N TRP A 159 2.06 3.73 -15.06
CA TRP A 159 3.42 3.22 -15.28
C TRP A 159 4.06 3.72 -16.57
N HIS A 160 3.27 3.96 -17.61
CA HIS A 160 3.73 4.63 -18.82
C HIS A 160 4.22 6.04 -18.50
N VAL A 161 3.47 6.82 -17.73
CA VAL A 161 3.87 8.16 -17.26
C VAL A 161 5.20 8.11 -16.50
N VAL A 162 5.36 7.17 -15.57
CA VAL A 162 6.64 7.00 -14.83
C VAL A 162 7.80 6.73 -15.77
N ARG A 163 7.59 5.97 -16.84
CA ARG A 163 8.64 5.63 -17.81
C ARG A 163 9.02 6.82 -18.70
N GLU A 164 8.03 7.57 -19.18
CA GLU A 164 8.29 8.73 -20.04
C GLU A 164 8.79 9.95 -19.24
N ALA A 165 8.60 9.92 -17.91
CA ALA A 165 9.04 10.95 -16.98
C ALA A 165 8.69 12.40 -17.41
N PRO A 166 7.44 12.70 -17.81
CA PRO A 166 7.06 14.06 -18.13
C PRO A 166 7.16 14.96 -16.87
N PRO A 167 7.20 16.29 -17.02
CA PRO A 167 7.33 17.22 -15.88
C PRO A 167 6.31 17.04 -14.75
N ALA A 168 5.12 16.51 -15.04
CA ALA A 168 4.05 16.25 -14.07
C ALA A 168 3.87 14.76 -13.74
N ALA A 169 4.93 13.93 -13.91
CA ALA A 169 4.84 12.48 -13.78
C ALA A 169 4.25 12.02 -12.44
N ALA A 170 4.71 12.61 -11.32
CA ALA A 170 4.24 12.26 -9.99
C ALA A 170 2.74 12.51 -9.80
N GLU A 171 2.24 13.67 -10.20
CA GLU A 171 0.82 14.00 -10.11
C GLU A 171 -0.03 13.06 -10.97
N MET A 172 0.36 12.88 -12.23
CA MET A 172 -0.37 12.04 -13.18
C MET A 172 -0.42 10.59 -12.71
N ALA A 173 0.70 10.04 -12.23
CA ALA A 173 0.77 8.69 -11.69
C ALA A 173 -0.04 8.54 -10.39
N ALA A 174 0.03 9.53 -9.49
CA ALA A 174 -0.75 9.54 -8.25
C ALA A 174 -2.25 9.55 -8.53
N GLN A 175 -2.69 10.35 -9.51
CA GLN A 175 -4.07 10.39 -9.96
C GLN A 175 -4.51 9.04 -10.54
N CYS A 176 -3.71 8.43 -11.40
CA CYS A 176 -3.96 7.08 -11.93
C CYS A 176 -4.12 6.04 -10.80
N ALA A 177 -3.26 6.10 -9.78
CA ALA A 177 -3.31 5.18 -8.63
C ALA A 177 -4.63 5.28 -7.85
N VAL A 178 -5.05 6.50 -7.49
CA VAL A 178 -6.30 6.74 -6.76
C VAL A 178 -7.53 6.41 -7.61
N GLU A 179 -7.54 6.82 -8.88
CA GLU A 179 -8.66 6.54 -9.78
C GLU A 179 -8.85 5.05 -10.03
N ALA A 180 -7.76 4.29 -10.17
CA ALA A 180 -7.80 2.83 -10.31
C ALA A 180 -8.49 2.18 -9.09
N ILE A 181 -8.10 2.56 -7.88
CA ILE A 181 -8.72 2.06 -6.63
C ILE A 181 -10.20 2.44 -6.60
N ASP A 182 -10.51 3.73 -6.77
CA ASP A 182 -11.87 4.23 -6.65
C ASP A 182 -12.81 3.64 -7.68
N ARG A 183 -12.31 3.38 -8.89
CA ARG A 183 -13.07 2.76 -9.97
C ARG A 183 -13.31 1.28 -9.67
N ALA A 184 -12.28 0.55 -9.26
CA ALA A 184 -12.38 -0.87 -8.94
C ALA A 184 -13.36 -1.13 -7.79
N ILE A 185 -13.28 -0.37 -6.68
CA ILE A 185 -14.20 -0.55 -5.55
C ILE A 185 -15.63 -0.14 -5.88
N ARG A 186 -15.84 0.84 -6.77
CA ARG A 186 -17.18 1.24 -7.22
C ARG A 186 -17.81 0.17 -8.12
N ALA A 187 -17.01 -0.44 -9.01
CA ALA A 187 -17.47 -1.52 -9.87
C ALA A 187 -17.81 -2.79 -9.05
N ALA A 188 -16.97 -3.14 -8.08
CA ALA A 188 -17.12 -4.36 -7.28
C ALA A 188 -18.11 -4.26 -6.11
N ALA A 189 -18.48 -3.05 -5.71
CA ALA A 189 -19.44 -2.81 -4.63
C ALA A 189 -20.49 -1.79 -5.07
N PRO A 190 -21.42 -2.15 -5.98
CA PRO A 190 -22.43 -1.22 -6.49
C PRO A 190 -23.30 -0.62 -5.36
N ASP A 191 -23.71 0.63 -5.52
CA ASP A 191 -24.43 1.38 -4.48
C ASP A 191 -25.66 0.64 -3.97
N SER A 192 -26.46 0.09 -4.89
CA SER A 192 -27.66 -0.67 -4.54
C SER A 192 -27.37 -1.89 -3.66
N GLU A 193 -26.26 -2.58 -3.89
CA GLU A 193 -25.90 -3.77 -3.11
C GLU A 193 -25.35 -3.39 -1.73
N VAL A 194 -24.49 -2.38 -1.68
CA VAL A 194 -23.91 -1.89 -0.43
C VAL A 194 -25.02 -1.35 0.48
N GLU A 195 -25.95 -0.55 -0.06
CA GLU A 195 -27.08 0.00 0.70
C GLU A 195 -28.00 -1.09 1.25
N GLN A 196 -28.18 -2.20 0.53
CA GLN A 196 -28.93 -3.36 1.03
C GLN A 196 -28.20 -4.09 2.17
N TRP A 197 -26.87 -4.17 2.08
CA TRP A 197 -26.04 -4.84 3.09
C TRP A 197 -25.90 -4.03 4.39
N LEU A 198 -25.77 -2.70 4.29
CA LEU A 198 -25.44 -1.80 5.40
C LEU A 198 -26.31 -1.99 6.66
N PRO A 199 -27.65 -2.12 6.59
CA PRO A 199 -28.48 -2.35 7.77
C PRO A 199 -28.11 -3.60 8.58
N SER A 200 -27.58 -4.64 7.93
CA SER A 200 -27.16 -5.90 8.56
C SER A 200 -25.67 -5.95 8.90
N SER A 201 -24.89 -4.98 8.43
CA SER A 201 -23.43 -4.98 8.51
C SER A 201 -22.86 -4.76 9.92
N GLY A 202 -23.69 -4.26 10.85
CA GLY A 202 -23.25 -3.82 12.18
C GLY A 202 -22.40 -2.53 12.16
N ARG A 203 -22.26 -1.85 11.01
CA ARG A 203 -21.53 -0.58 10.90
C ARG A 203 -22.37 0.59 11.42
N PRO A 204 -21.79 1.51 12.22
CA PRO A 204 -22.49 2.72 12.64
C PRO A 204 -22.96 3.57 11.44
N LYS A 205 -24.23 4.03 11.45
CA LYS A 205 -24.81 4.83 10.37
C LYS A 205 -24.00 6.07 9.98
N LYS A 206 -23.31 6.68 10.94
CA LYS A 206 -22.43 7.84 10.72
C LYS A 206 -21.23 7.55 9.80
N GLU A 207 -20.91 6.29 9.56
CA GLU A 207 -19.79 5.88 8.70
C GLU A 207 -20.22 5.51 7.27
N TRP A 208 -21.54 5.44 7.03
CA TRP A 208 -22.07 4.91 5.77
C TRP A 208 -21.82 5.89 4.62
N HIS A 209 -22.10 7.17 4.86
CA HIS A 209 -22.01 8.21 3.84
C HIS A 209 -21.02 9.29 4.26
N SER A 210 -20.32 9.85 3.27
CA SER A 210 -19.57 11.09 3.43
C SER A 210 -20.53 12.26 3.62
N GLU A 211 -19.98 13.44 3.94
CA GLU A 211 -20.74 14.70 4.02
C GLU A 211 -21.49 15.02 2.72
N SER A 212 -20.99 14.55 1.57
CA SER A 212 -21.64 14.71 0.26
C SER A 212 -22.77 13.70 -0.01
N GLY A 213 -23.14 12.87 0.98
CA GLY A 213 -24.19 11.85 0.86
C GLY A 213 -23.80 10.63 0.01
N ARG A 214 -22.51 10.44 -0.32
CA ARG A 214 -22.03 9.29 -1.10
C ARG A 214 -21.52 8.20 -0.17
N LEU A 215 -21.69 6.93 -0.55
CA LEU A 215 -21.08 5.81 0.17
C LEU A 215 -19.56 6.02 0.31
N THR A 216 -19.05 5.86 1.53
CA THR A 216 -17.60 6.03 1.77
C THR A 216 -16.79 4.89 1.15
N ARG A 217 -15.50 5.13 0.90
CA ARG A 217 -14.59 4.06 0.44
C ARG A 217 -14.50 2.94 1.46
N SER A 218 -14.43 3.28 2.75
CA SER A 218 -14.31 2.31 3.83
C SER A 218 -15.47 1.32 3.84
N VAL A 219 -16.73 1.77 3.65
CA VAL A 219 -17.84 0.81 3.57
C VAL A 219 -17.80 -0.06 2.31
N ARG A 220 -17.34 0.45 1.16
CA ARG A 220 -17.17 -0.39 -0.05
C ARG A 220 -16.08 -1.45 0.12
N ILE A 221 -14.92 -1.07 0.65
CA ILE A 221 -13.83 -2.01 0.96
C ILE A 221 -14.33 -3.11 1.91
N ARG A 222 -15.07 -2.74 2.95
CA ARG A 222 -15.62 -3.70 3.92
C ARG A 222 -16.72 -4.58 3.34
N TYR A 223 -17.50 -4.08 2.39
CA TYR A 223 -18.46 -4.89 1.63
C TYR A 223 -17.75 -5.94 0.77
N ILE A 224 -16.70 -5.53 0.05
CA ILE A 224 -15.88 -6.42 -0.78
C ILE A 224 -15.23 -7.50 0.10
N MET A 225 -14.69 -7.09 1.26
CA MET A 225 -13.97 -7.97 2.20
C MET A 225 -14.86 -8.48 3.33
N ARG A 226 -16.18 -8.65 3.08
CA ARG A 226 -17.11 -9.18 4.08
C ARG A 226 -16.63 -10.54 4.59
N GLY A 227 -16.55 -10.70 5.91
CA GLY A 227 -16.01 -11.90 6.56
C GLY A 227 -14.56 -11.79 7.03
N TYR A 228 -13.80 -10.79 6.56
CA TYR A 228 -12.36 -10.64 6.81
C TYR A 228 -12.08 -9.29 7.48
N LYS A 229 -12.40 -9.21 8.79
CA LYS A 229 -12.49 -7.91 9.51
C LYS A 229 -11.15 -7.19 9.61
N ASP A 230 -10.08 -7.92 9.92
CA ASP A 230 -8.76 -7.33 10.19
C ASP A 230 -8.06 -6.95 8.89
N GLU A 231 -8.17 -7.77 7.85
CA GLU A 231 -7.69 -7.46 6.50
C GLU A 231 -8.45 -6.29 5.89
N ALA A 232 -9.76 -6.21 6.10
CA ALA A 232 -10.55 -5.06 5.66
C ALA A 232 -10.13 -3.78 6.40
N LYS A 233 -9.83 -3.86 7.70
CA LYS A 233 -9.29 -2.72 8.46
C LYS A 233 -7.94 -2.28 7.87
N MET A 234 -7.02 -3.22 7.68
CA MET A 234 -5.69 -2.93 7.13
C MET A 234 -5.79 -2.31 5.72
N THR A 235 -6.61 -2.89 4.85
CA THR A 235 -6.82 -2.38 3.48
C THR A 235 -7.42 -0.98 3.48
N CYS A 236 -8.39 -0.68 4.35
CA CYS A 236 -8.88 0.69 4.52
C CYS A 236 -7.75 1.64 4.94
N THR A 237 -6.94 1.25 5.92
CA THR A 237 -5.85 2.08 6.42
C THR A 237 -4.81 2.38 5.33
N VAL A 238 -4.39 1.39 4.53
CA VAL A 238 -3.46 1.64 3.41
C VAL A 238 -4.10 2.57 2.36
N ALA A 239 -5.36 2.32 2.00
CA ALA A 239 -6.05 3.13 0.98
C ALA A 239 -6.25 4.60 1.41
N ASP A 240 -6.68 4.84 2.64
CA ASP A 240 -6.90 6.20 3.16
C ASP A 240 -5.60 7.01 3.18
N ASN A 241 -4.49 6.36 3.57
CA ASN A 241 -3.19 7.02 3.64
C ASN A 241 -2.54 7.23 2.27
N LEU A 242 -2.77 6.34 1.30
CA LEU A 242 -2.38 6.59 -0.10
C LEU A 242 -3.05 7.85 -0.66
N ILE A 243 -4.34 8.04 -0.37
CA ILE A 243 -5.09 9.21 -0.83
C ILE A 243 -4.54 10.49 -0.17
N ALA A 244 -4.22 10.44 1.12
CA ALA A 244 -3.60 11.56 1.82
C ALA A 244 -2.27 11.97 1.16
N LEU A 245 -1.40 11.01 0.84
CA LEU A 245 -0.14 11.27 0.13
C LEU A 245 -0.36 11.75 -1.30
N GLN A 246 -1.36 11.22 -2.02
CA GLN A 246 -1.73 11.73 -3.35
C GLN A 246 -2.15 13.20 -3.29
N MET A 247 -2.99 13.59 -2.31
CA MET A 247 -3.42 14.99 -2.15
C MET A 247 -2.22 15.92 -1.89
N GLN A 248 -1.25 15.49 -1.08
CA GLN A 248 0.01 16.21 -0.86
C GLN A 248 0.82 16.34 -2.16
N THR A 249 0.94 15.25 -2.91
CA THR A 249 1.66 15.19 -4.19
C THR A 249 1.06 16.14 -5.22
N THR A 250 -0.26 16.14 -5.37
CA THR A 250 -0.97 17.05 -6.30
C THR A 250 -0.82 18.51 -5.89
N SER A 251 -0.91 18.82 -4.59
CA SER A 251 -0.71 20.18 -4.09
C SER A 251 0.71 20.69 -4.39
N ARG A 252 1.71 19.80 -4.34
CA ARG A 252 3.11 20.09 -4.65
C ARG A 252 3.37 20.24 -6.15
N ALA A 253 2.82 19.35 -6.99
CA ALA A 253 3.07 19.37 -8.43
C ALA A 253 2.61 20.68 -9.09
N GLN A 254 1.55 21.30 -8.56
CA GLN A 254 1.11 22.63 -8.99
C GLN A 254 2.14 23.75 -8.73
N ALA A 255 3.15 23.50 -7.89
CA ALA A 255 4.19 24.46 -7.54
C ALA A 255 5.52 24.27 -8.30
N ILE A 256 5.76 23.12 -8.96
CA ILE A 256 7.08 22.73 -9.52
C ILE A 256 7.01 22.59 -11.05
N LYS A 257 8.10 22.93 -11.77
CA LYS A 257 8.17 22.97 -13.25
C LYS A 257 8.81 21.76 -13.93
N HIS A 258 9.58 20.93 -13.22
CA HIS A 258 10.28 19.75 -13.75
C HIS A 258 10.21 18.60 -12.73
N ALA A 259 10.05 17.36 -13.21
CA ALA A 259 10.04 16.17 -12.35
C ALA A 259 11.47 15.82 -11.90
N SER A 260 11.68 15.68 -10.59
CA SER A 260 12.92 15.21 -10.00
C SER A 260 13.01 13.67 -9.99
N ALA A 261 14.18 13.13 -9.61
CA ALA A 261 14.32 11.69 -9.35
C ALA A 261 13.41 11.23 -8.19
N GLY A 262 13.29 12.05 -7.14
CA GLY A 262 12.37 11.80 -6.02
C GLY A 262 10.91 11.78 -6.45
N ASP A 263 10.50 12.65 -7.39
CA ASP A 263 9.14 12.66 -7.94
C ASP A 263 8.81 11.35 -8.66
N LEU A 264 9.75 10.80 -9.45
CA LEU A 264 9.55 9.52 -10.13
C LEU A 264 9.49 8.36 -9.15
N GLN A 265 10.31 8.38 -8.10
CA GLN A 265 10.30 7.33 -7.10
C GLN A 265 9.05 7.38 -6.22
N LEU A 266 8.56 8.58 -5.90
CA LEU A 266 7.27 8.79 -5.25
C LEU A 266 6.12 8.24 -6.11
N ALA A 267 6.14 8.53 -7.41
CA ALA A 267 5.15 7.99 -8.35
C ALA A 267 5.09 6.45 -8.34
N ARG A 268 6.26 5.80 -8.34
CA ARG A 268 6.40 4.34 -8.25
C ARG A 268 5.84 3.80 -6.94
N CYS A 269 6.11 4.47 -5.82
CA CYS A 269 5.55 4.13 -4.51
C CYS A 269 4.02 4.11 -4.52
N LEU A 270 3.39 5.16 -5.05
CA LEU A 270 1.93 5.28 -5.08
C LEU A 270 1.28 4.23 -6.00
N LEU A 271 1.84 4.01 -7.19
CA LEU A 271 1.33 2.99 -8.11
C LEU A 271 1.48 1.57 -7.55
N SER A 272 2.64 1.25 -6.97
CA SER A 272 2.87 -0.08 -6.37
C SER A 272 1.94 -0.33 -5.18
N THR A 273 1.71 0.70 -4.36
CA THR A 273 0.75 0.64 -3.24
C THR A 273 -0.66 0.37 -3.75
N ALA A 274 -1.10 1.05 -4.82
CA ALA A 274 -2.40 0.83 -5.43
C ALA A 274 -2.56 -0.59 -6.00
N GLU A 275 -1.54 -1.10 -6.69
CA GLU A 275 -1.53 -2.50 -7.17
C GLU A 275 -1.70 -3.48 -6.00
N HIS A 276 -1.02 -3.26 -4.87
CA HIS A 276 -1.15 -4.13 -3.71
C HIS A 276 -2.51 -4.02 -3.00
N ILE A 277 -3.10 -2.83 -2.91
CA ILE A 277 -4.49 -2.67 -2.43
C ILE A 277 -5.44 -3.48 -3.31
N LEU A 278 -5.34 -3.34 -4.63
CA LEU A 278 -6.21 -4.07 -5.56
C LEU A 278 -5.97 -5.59 -5.51
N THR A 279 -4.72 -6.01 -5.33
CA THR A 279 -4.38 -7.43 -5.16
C THR A 279 -5.04 -8.01 -3.92
N MET A 280 -5.00 -7.32 -2.77
CA MET A 280 -5.71 -7.75 -1.55
C MET A 280 -7.24 -7.80 -1.73
N LEU A 281 -7.79 -6.86 -2.49
CA LEU A 281 -9.24 -6.78 -2.71
C LEU A 281 -9.76 -7.87 -3.65
N PHE A 282 -8.97 -8.32 -4.62
CA PHE A 282 -9.49 -9.04 -5.77
C PHE A 282 -8.74 -10.31 -6.17
N VAL A 283 -7.46 -10.44 -5.80
CA VAL A 283 -6.61 -11.57 -6.24
C VAL A 283 -6.39 -12.56 -5.10
N VAL A 284 -6.15 -12.07 -3.88
CA VAL A 284 -5.89 -12.94 -2.73
C VAL A 284 -7.11 -13.85 -2.46
N GLU A 285 -6.91 -15.16 -2.60
CA GLU A 285 -7.97 -16.16 -2.52
C GLU A 285 -8.56 -16.27 -1.11
N ARG A 286 -9.88 -16.16 -1.03
CA ARG A 286 -10.69 -16.25 0.19
C ARG A 286 -11.34 -17.63 0.23
N HIS A 287 -10.71 -18.59 0.91
CA HIS A 287 -11.25 -19.96 1.08
C HIS A 287 -12.03 -20.09 2.39
#